data_AF-A0A9Q0NKL9-F1
#
_entry.id   AF-A0A9Q0NKL9-F1
#
_cell.length_a   1.000
_cell.length_b   1.000
_cell.length_c   1.000
_cell.angle_alpha   90.00
_cell.angle_beta   90.00
_cell.angle_gamma   90.00
#
_symmetry.space_group_name_H-M   'P 1'
#
loop_
_entity.id
_entity.type
_entity.pdbx_description
1 polymer ?
#
loop_
_entity_poly.entity_id
_entity_poly.type
_entity_poly.pdbx_seq_one_letter_code
_entity_poly.pdbx_strand_id
1 'polypeptide(L)'
;MAKNKSIPIRPSKLSVYLYIPNIIGYTRVLMNCFAFAICFSNKWIFCALYFISFVCDGIDGWVARKFNQVSTFGAVLDMVTDRISTACLLVILSQVYRPGMVFLSLLALDIGSHWLQMYSTFLLGKASHKDVKDSTNWLFKAYYGNRMFMAYCCVACEVLYISLFLLAQNETEKLMDVLKASITEGSLVSVLVVLSLFGWAIKQLVNIIQMKTAADVCVLHDINKKERP
;
A
#
# COMPACT_ATOMS: atom_id res chain seq x y z
N MET A 1 46.36 -0.64 28.07
CA MET A 1 45.25 0.26 27.65
C MET A 1 44.02 -0.56 27.31
N ALA A 2 43.10 -0.73 28.25
CA ALA A 2 41.82 -1.40 28.00
C ALA A 2 40.93 -0.46 27.18
N LYS A 3 40.53 -0.89 25.97
CA LYS A 3 39.50 -0.20 25.17
C LYS A 3 38.20 -0.20 25.96
N ASN A 4 37.80 0.97 26.44
CA ASN A 4 36.51 1.20 27.07
C ASN A 4 35.42 0.90 26.03
N LYS A 5 34.84 -0.30 26.07
CA LYS A 5 33.67 -0.65 25.26
C LYS A 5 32.51 0.15 25.84
N SER A 6 32.20 1.30 25.22
CA SER A 6 30.99 2.06 25.51
C SER A 6 29.79 1.12 25.41
N ILE A 7 29.10 0.91 26.52
CA ILE A 7 27.84 0.15 26.56
C ILE A 7 26.87 0.88 25.62
N PRO A 8 26.33 0.23 24.57
CA PRO A 8 25.38 0.89 23.68
C PRO A 8 24.16 1.30 24.50
N ILE A 9 23.93 2.61 24.60
CA ILE A 9 22.77 3.18 25.31
C ILE A 9 21.53 2.69 24.57
N ARG A 10 20.71 1.87 25.24
CA ARG A 10 19.44 1.41 24.68
C ARG A 10 18.58 2.64 24.38
N PRO A 11 18.10 2.83 23.14
CA PRO A 11 17.27 3.98 22.82
C PRO A 11 16.02 3.98 23.70
N SER A 12 15.62 5.17 24.17
CA SER A 12 14.40 5.32 24.95
C SER A 12 13.18 5.07 24.05
N LYS A 13 12.06 4.63 24.62
CA LYS A 13 10.80 4.44 23.87
C LYS A 13 10.44 5.72 23.08
N LEU A 14 10.59 6.88 23.72
CA LEU A 14 10.32 8.18 23.12
C LEU A 14 11.22 8.48 21.92
N SER A 15 12.51 8.12 21.98
CA SER A 15 13.41 8.31 20.84
C SER A 15 12.99 7.50 19.62
N VAL A 16 12.44 6.29 19.81
CA VAL A 16 11.95 5.47 18.69
C VAL A 16 10.70 6.10 18.08
N TYR A 17 9.75 6.58 18.90
CA TYR A 17 8.57 7.29 18.39
C TYR A 17 8.93 8.57 17.61
N LEU A 18 10.00 9.26 18.02
CA LEU A 18 10.47 10.51 17.40
C LEU A 18 11.54 10.30 16.33
N TYR A 19 11.76 9.07 15.84
CA TYR A 19 12.59 8.87 14.66
C TYR A 19 12.04 9.68 13.49
N ILE A 20 12.95 10.27 12.70
CA ILE A 20 12.62 11.09 11.54
C ILE A 20 11.62 10.39 10.60
N PRO A 21 11.78 9.10 10.23
CA PRO A 21 10.78 8.40 9.41
C PRO A 21 9.39 8.33 10.06
N ASN A 22 9.30 8.18 11.39
CA ASN A 22 8.02 8.12 12.09
C ASN A 22 7.33 9.49 12.13
N ILE A 23 8.10 10.57 12.26
CA ILE A 23 7.59 11.94 12.15
C ILE A 23 7.00 12.17 10.75
N ILE A 24 7.70 11.73 9.69
CA ILE A 24 7.18 11.79 8.32
C ILE A 24 5.85 11.00 8.23
N GLY A 25 5.79 9.80 8.81
CA GLY A 25 4.57 9.01 8.90
C GLY A 25 3.41 9.75 9.59
N TYR A 26 3.65 10.42 10.72
CA TYR A 26 2.61 11.22 11.38
C TYR A 26 2.14 12.40 10.54
N THR A 27 3.07 13.09 9.87
CA THR A 27 2.75 14.17 8.94
C THR A 27 1.89 13.67 7.77
N ARG A 28 2.19 12.49 7.21
CA ARG A 28 1.38 11.85 6.17
C ARG A 28 -0.06 11.59 6.62
N VAL A 29 -0.24 11.07 7.85
CA VAL A 29 -1.58 10.85 8.43
C VAL A 29 -2.36 12.17 8.50
N LEU A 30 -1.78 13.22 9.07
CA LEU A 30 -2.44 14.53 9.19
C LEU A 30 -2.77 15.12 7.81
N MET A 31 -1.83 15.01 6.86
CA MET A 31 -2.02 15.50 5.50
C MET A 31 -3.13 14.74 4.76
N ASN A 32 -3.22 13.42 4.93
CA ASN A 32 -4.31 12.62 4.36
C ASN A 32 -5.65 12.97 5.02
N CYS A 33 -5.71 13.15 6.34
CA CYS A 33 -6.93 13.62 7.01
C CYS A 33 -7.42 14.95 6.43
N PHE A 34 -6.51 15.91 6.24
CA PHE A 34 -6.85 17.20 5.64
C PHE A 34 -7.28 17.05 4.17
N ALA A 35 -6.55 16.27 3.37
CA ALA A 35 -6.89 16.01 1.98
C ALA A 35 -8.31 15.42 1.86
N PHE A 36 -8.62 14.37 2.63
CA PHE A 36 -9.94 13.74 2.62
C PHE A 36 -11.05 14.67 3.10
N ALA A 37 -10.78 15.61 4.01
CA ALA A 37 -11.77 16.59 4.44
C ALA A 37 -12.19 17.56 3.31
N ILE A 38 -11.30 17.83 2.34
CA ILE A 38 -11.57 18.76 1.23
C ILE A 38 -11.87 18.06 -0.10
N CYS A 39 -11.99 16.73 -0.11
CA CYS A 39 -12.04 15.93 -1.34
C CYS A 39 -13.15 16.34 -2.31
N PHE A 40 -14.37 16.63 -1.81
CA PHE A 40 -15.51 17.07 -2.62
C PHE A 40 -15.51 18.58 -2.90
N SER A 41 -14.76 19.37 -2.12
CA SER A 41 -14.69 20.83 -2.31
C SER A 41 -13.69 21.23 -3.40
N ASN A 42 -12.53 20.60 -3.45
CA ASN A 42 -11.52 20.88 -4.46
C ASN A 42 -10.72 19.61 -4.82
N LYS A 43 -11.12 18.96 -5.91
CA LYS A 43 -10.52 17.70 -6.37
C LYS A 43 -9.03 17.84 -6.68
N TRP A 44 -8.60 18.97 -7.25
CA TRP A 44 -7.21 19.19 -7.62
C TRP A 44 -6.29 19.29 -6.39
N ILE A 45 -6.71 20.05 -5.37
CA ILE A 45 -5.93 20.16 -4.12
C ILE A 45 -5.91 18.82 -3.39
N PHE A 46 -7.03 18.10 -3.34
CA PHE A 46 -7.07 16.75 -2.80
C PHE A 46 -6.06 15.82 -3.48
N CYS A 47 -6.10 15.73 -4.81
CA CYS A 47 -5.19 14.87 -5.57
C CYS A 47 -3.73 15.27 -5.37
N ALA A 48 -3.42 16.56 -5.32
CA ALA A 48 -2.06 17.04 -5.07
C ALA A 48 -1.56 16.64 -3.68
N LEU A 49 -2.35 16.89 -2.62
CA LEU A 49 -1.98 16.53 -1.25
C LEU A 49 -1.86 15.01 -1.07
N TYR A 50 -2.81 14.25 -1.60
CA TYR A 50 -2.79 12.80 -1.56
C TYR A 50 -1.56 12.24 -2.27
N PHE A 51 -1.24 12.76 -3.47
CA PHE A 51 -0.06 12.34 -4.22
C PHE A 51 1.25 12.69 -3.49
N ILE A 52 1.35 13.88 -2.89
CA ILE A 52 2.51 14.24 -2.05
C ILE A 52 2.64 13.28 -0.87
N SER A 53 1.53 12.88 -0.25
CA SER A 53 1.52 11.93 0.87
C SER A 53 2.04 10.56 0.45
N PHE A 54 1.61 10.10 -0.72
CA PHE A 54 2.08 8.87 -1.32
C PHE A 54 3.57 8.93 -1.70
N VAL A 55 4.09 10.06 -2.16
CA VAL A 55 5.53 10.21 -2.42
C VAL A 55 6.33 10.20 -1.12
N CYS A 56 5.81 10.81 -0.05
CA CYS A 56 6.45 10.81 1.27
C CYS A 56 6.63 9.39 1.85
N ASP A 57 5.81 8.43 1.44
CA ASP A 57 5.96 7.00 1.74
C ASP A 57 7.34 6.45 1.36
N GLY A 58 7.72 6.61 0.09
CA GLY A 58 9.01 6.13 -0.38
C GLY A 58 10.18 6.85 0.32
N ILE A 59 9.96 8.11 0.72
CA ILE A 59 10.96 8.94 1.38
C ILE A 59 11.19 8.46 2.82
N ASP A 60 10.15 8.14 3.60
CA ASP A 60 10.34 7.71 4.99
C ASP A 60 11.17 6.42 5.08
N GLY A 61 10.94 5.45 4.20
CA GLY A 61 11.70 4.21 4.15
C GLY A 61 13.13 4.41 3.66
N TRP A 62 13.37 5.40 2.80
CA TRP A 62 14.72 5.81 2.41
C TRP A 62 15.46 6.48 3.58
N VAL A 63 14.82 7.43 4.26
CA VAL A 63 15.34 8.11 5.46
C VAL A 63 15.66 7.10 6.55
N ALA A 64 14.76 6.15 6.84
CA ALA A 64 14.96 5.12 7.85
C ALA A 64 16.25 4.30 7.61
N ARG A 65 16.51 3.93 6.35
CA ARG A 65 17.73 3.19 5.97
C ARG A 65 18.97 4.06 6.01
N LYS A 66 18.88 5.32 5.56
CA LYS A 66 20.01 6.26 5.53
C LYS A 66 20.48 6.64 6.93
N PHE A 67 19.56 6.84 7.87
CA PHE A 67 19.87 7.23 9.25
C PHE A 67 19.94 6.05 10.22
N ASN A 68 19.84 4.80 9.72
CA ASN A 68 19.82 3.59 10.54
C ASN A 68 18.75 3.62 11.66
N GLN A 69 17.59 4.22 11.34
CA GLN A 69 16.42 4.39 12.21
C GLN A 69 15.29 3.42 11.86
N VAL A 70 15.63 2.23 11.35
CA VAL A 70 14.66 1.18 11.02
C VAL A 70 14.06 0.62 12.31
N SER A 71 12.73 0.61 12.41
CA SER A 71 12.02 0.10 13.58
C SER A 71 10.77 -0.69 13.19
N THR A 72 10.41 -1.69 13.99
CA THR A 72 9.17 -2.46 13.78
C THR A 72 7.94 -1.56 13.87
N PHE A 73 7.95 -0.60 14.80
CA PHE A 73 6.86 0.37 14.92
C PHE A 73 6.70 1.21 13.64
N GLY A 74 7.80 1.76 13.11
CA GLY A 74 7.76 2.53 11.86
C GLY A 74 7.26 1.70 10.69
N ALA A 75 7.73 0.47 10.53
CA ALA A 75 7.26 -0.43 9.48
C ALA A 75 5.77 -0.77 9.58
N VAL A 76 5.22 -0.89 10.79
CA VAL A 76 3.78 -1.12 11.00
C VAL A 76 2.98 0.15 10.76
N LEU A 77 3.46 1.30 11.25
CA LEU A 77 2.82 2.60 11.05
C LEU A 77 2.69 2.93 9.56
N ASP A 78 3.76 2.72 8.80
CA ASP A 78 3.84 2.89 7.35
C ASP A 78 2.79 2.03 6.63
N MET A 79 2.83 0.72 6.87
CA MET A 79 1.87 -0.24 6.30
C MET A 79 0.42 0.11 6.62
N VAL A 80 0.11 0.48 7.86
CA VAL A 80 -1.25 0.85 8.27
C VAL A 80 -1.71 2.13 7.59
N THR A 81 -0.84 3.15 7.53
CA THR A 81 -1.15 4.45 6.92
C THR A 81 -1.46 4.29 5.44
N ASP A 82 -0.67 3.49 4.72
CA ASP A 82 -0.90 3.18 3.31
C ASP A 82 -2.26 2.54 3.08
N ARG A 83 -2.54 1.46 3.81
CA ARG A 83 -3.78 0.71 3.61
C ARG A 83 -5.01 1.56 3.90
N ILE A 84 -4.98 2.37 4.96
CA ILE A 84 -6.08 3.29 5.28
C ILE A 84 -6.25 4.32 4.16
N SER A 85 -5.16 4.88 3.65
CA SER A 85 -5.20 5.93 2.63
C SER A 85 -5.77 5.41 1.30
N THR A 86 -5.32 4.24 0.83
CA THR A 86 -5.88 3.60 -0.36
C THR A 86 -7.34 3.18 -0.12
N ALA A 87 -7.67 2.69 1.08
CA ALA A 87 -9.03 2.30 1.43
C ALA A 87 -10.02 3.46 1.38
N CYS A 88 -9.66 4.60 1.99
CA CYS A 88 -10.48 5.81 1.95
C CYS A 88 -10.71 6.27 0.50
N LEU A 89 -9.68 6.25 -0.35
CA LEU A 89 -9.81 6.61 -1.76
C LEU A 89 -10.75 5.66 -2.53
N LEU A 90 -10.64 4.34 -2.30
CA LEU A 90 -11.54 3.35 -2.91
C LEU A 90 -13.00 3.51 -2.44
N VAL A 91 -13.22 3.86 -1.17
CA VAL A 91 -14.57 4.17 -0.66
C VAL A 91 -15.14 5.39 -1.37
N ILE A 92 -14.35 6.45 -1.55
CA ILE A 92 -14.80 7.65 -2.28
C ILE A 92 -15.13 7.31 -3.73
N LEU A 93 -14.26 6.54 -4.41
CA LEU A 93 -14.54 6.06 -5.77
C LEU A 93 -15.82 5.21 -5.84
N SER A 94 -16.11 4.42 -4.82
CA SER A 94 -17.36 3.64 -4.75
C SER A 94 -18.62 4.50 -4.61
N GLN A 95 -18.50 5.71 -4.07
CA GLN A 95 -19.60 6.67 -3.96
C GLN A 95 -19.82 7.41 -5.28
N VAL A 96 -18.73 7.77 -5.96
CA VAL A 96 -18.73 8.54 -7.20
C VAL A 96 -19.14 7.70 -8.41
N TYR A 97 -18.75 6.43 -8.46
CA TYR A 97 -19.04 5.53 -9.57
C TYR A 97 -20.09 4.48 -9.22
N ARG A 98 -21.06 4.26 -10.12
CA ARG A 98 -22.13 3.26 -9.96
C ARG A 98 -22.11 2.19 -11.06
N PRO A 99 -22.21 0.89 -10.72
CA PRO A 99 -22.27 0.33 -9.37
C PRO A 99 -20.91 0.37 -8.66
N GLY A 100 -20.89 0.86 -7.41
CA GLY A 100 -19.65 1.01 -6.62
C GLY A 100 -19.05 -0.29 -6.10
N MET A 101 -19.70 -1.43 -6.35
CA MET A 101 -19.27 -2.76 -5.87
C MET A 101 -17.86 -3.12 -6.34
N VAL A 102 -17.45 -2.70 -7.54
CA VAL A 102 -16.11 -2.99 -8.07
C VAL A 102 -15.03 -2.45 -7.12
N PHE A 103 -15.15 -1.18 -6.69
CA PHE A 103 -14.19 -0.56 -5.78
C PHE A 103 -14.24 -1.18 -4.38
N LEU A 104 -15.42 -1.56 -3.89
CA LEU A 104 -15.57 -2.27 -2.62
C LEU A 104 -14.95 -3.68 -2.67
N SER A 105 -15.06 -4.40 -3.78
CA SER A 105 -14.41 -5.70 -3.97
C SER A 105 -12.89 -5.55 -4.03
N LEU A 106 -12.36 -4.52 -4.69
CA LEU A 106 -10.92 -4.22 -4.69
C LEU A 106 -10.42 -3.89 -3.29
N LEU A 107 -11.17 -3.11 -2.53
CA LEU A 107 -10.88 -2.81 -1.12
C LEU A 107 -10.82 -4.09 -0.28
N ALA A 108 -11.83 -4.96 -0.40
CA ALA A 108 -11.90 -6.22 0.34
C ALA A 108 -10.71 -7.14 -0.01
N LEU A 109 -10.35 -7.22 -1.31
CA LEU A 109 -9.21 -8.00 -1.77
C LEU A 109 -7.88 -7.46 -1.21
N ASP A 110 -7.69 -6.14 -1.23
CA ASP A 110 -6.46 -5.52 -0.75
C ASP A 110 -6.27 -5.70 0.76
N ILE A 111 -7.28 -5.36 1.57
CA ILE A 111 -7.23 -5.54 3.03
C ILE A 111 -7.09 -7.03 3.38
N GLY A 112 -7.90 -7.89 2.77
CA GLY A 112 -7.90 -9.33 3.06
C GLY A 112 -6.55 -9.99 2.75
N SER A 113 -5.97 -9.69 1.59
CA SER A 113 -4.68 -10.25 1.17
C SER A 113 -3.53 -9.80 2.09
N HIS A 114 -3.52 -8.54 2.52
CA HIS A 114 -2.49 -8.01 3.42
C HIS A 114 -2.64 -8.51 4.86
N TRP A 115 -3.87 -8.57 5.39
CA TRP A 115 -4.13 -9.08 6.73
C TRP A 115 -3.68 -10.54 6.85
N LEU A 116 -4.08 -11.38 5.91
CA LEU A 116 -3.74 -12.80 5.92
C LEU A 116 -2.22 -13.01 5.76
N GLN A 117 -1.57 -12.21 4.91
CA GLN A 117 -0.11 -12.24 4.76
C GLN A 117 0.62 -11.83 6.05
N MET A 118 0.13 -10.80 6.75
CA MET A 118 0.71 -10.38 8.03
C MET A 118 0.58 -11.46 9.10
N TYR A 119 -0.60 -12.08 9.19
CA TYR A 119 -0.87 -13.15 10.14
C TYR A 119 -0.01 -14.40 9.87
N SER A 120 0.06 -14.85 8.61
CA SER A 120 0.90 -15.99 8.23
C SER A 120 2.39 -15.74 8.47
N THR A 121 2.87 -14.52 8.25
CA THR A 121 4.27 -14.13 8.55
C THR A 121 4.56 -14.20 10.05
N PHE A 122 3.61 -13.72 10.87
CA PHE A 122 3.70 -13.80 12.33
C PHE A 122 3.77 -15.24 12.83
N LEU A 123 2.94 -16.15 12.28
CA LEU A 123 2.96 -17.58 12.62
C LEU A 123 4.29 -18.27 12.30
N LEU A 124 4.97 -17.84 11.23
CA LEU A 124 6.28 -18.36 10.84
C LEU A 124 7.45 -17.79 11.64
N GLY A 125 7.22 -16.80 12.51
CA GLY A 125 8.28 -16.09 13.23
C GLY A 125 9.25 -15.33 12.31
N LYS A 126 8.88 -15.10 11.04
CA LYS A 126 9.70 -14.33 10.09
C LYS A 126 9.54 -12.83 10.39
N ALA A 127 10.65 -12.10 10.42
CA ALA A 127 10.67 -10.69 10.80
C ALA A 127 10.10 -9.72 9.74
N SER A 128 9.86 -10.18 8.50
CA SER A 128 9.34 -9.35 7.42
C SER A 128 8.43 -10.12 6.46
N HIS A 129 7.28 -9.53 6.12
CA HIS A 129 6.26 -10.07 5.21
C HIS A 129 6.67 -10.02 3.72
N LYS A 130 7.89 -9.53 3.40
CA LYS A 130 8.45 -9.42 2.04
C LYS A 130 9.52 -10.50 1.72
N ASP A 131 9.84 -11.40 2.66
CA ASP A 131 10.85 -12.46 2.45
C ASP A 131 10.23 -13.73 1.83
N VAL A 132 10.26 -13.77 0.50
CA VAL A 132 9.68 -14.86 -0.31
C VAL A 132 10.77 -15.81 -0.79
N LYS A 133 11.03 -16.89 -0.06
CA LYS A 133 11.84 -18.03 -0.56
C LYS A 133 11.01 -19.30 -0.87
N ASP A 134 9.79 -19.42 -0.36
CA ASP A 134 9.05 -20.69 -0.39
C ASP A 134 7.77 -20.67 -1.25
N SER A 135 7.49 -19.58 -1.99
CA SER A 135 6.35 -19.52 -2.92
C SER A 135 6.64 -20.28 -4.21
N THR A 136 5.67 -21.01 -4.75
CA THR A 136 5.79 -21.73 -6.04
C THR A 136 5.49 -20.84 -7.26
N ASN A 137 4.87 -19.67 -7.07
CA ASN A 137 4.38 -18.83 -8.17
C ASN A 137 5.44 -17.83 -8.68
N TRP A 138 5.74 -17.91 -9.99
CA TRP A 138 6.73 -17.06 -10.67
C TRP A 138 6.40 -15.57 -10.58
N LEU A 139 5.12 -15.20 -10.71
CA LEU A 139 4.67 -13.80 -10.68
C LEU A 139 4.86 -13.18 -9.30
N PHE A 140 4.58 -13.93 -8.23
CA PHE A 140 4.79 -13.49 -6.86
C PHE A 140 6.29 -13.29 -6.56
N LYS A 141 7.15 -14.18 -7.07
CA LYS A 141 8.62 -14.01 -7.01
C LYS A 141 9.11 -12.80 -7.81
N ALA A 142 8.60 -12.58 -9.02
CA ALA A 142 8.98 -11.44 -9.83
C ALA A 142 8.57 -10.12 -9.16
N TYR A 143 7.35 -10.07 -8.60
CA TYR A 143 6.82 -8.92 -7.87
C TYR A 143 7.65 -8.59 -6.63
N TYR A 144 7.83 -9.55 -5.71
CA TYR A 144 8.56 -9.30 -4.46
C TYR A 144 10.09 -9.31 -4.62
N GLY A 145 10.61 -10.00 -5.64
CA GLY A 145 12.04 -10.10 -5.93
C GLY A 145 12.63 -8.84 -6.57
N ASN A 146 11.83 -8.09 -7.33
CA ASN A 146 12.27 -6.84 -7.96
C ASN A 146 11.56 -5.62 -7.34
N ARG A 147 12.30 -4.89 -6.49
CA ARG A 147 11.79 -3.69 -5.80
C ARG A 147 11.29 -2.59 -6.75
N MET A 148 11.91 -2.44 -7.92
CA MET A 148 11.49 -1.43 -8.90
C MET A 148 10.18 -1.82 -9.57
N PHE A 149 10.00 -3.11 -9.84
CA PHE A 149 8.75 -3.61 -10.42
C PHE A 149 7.58 -3.55 -9.42
N MET A 150 7.83 -3.88 -8.15
CA MET A 150 6.87 -3.67 -7.06
C MET A 150 6.46 -2.19 -6.97
N ALA A 151 7.44 -1.28 -6.95
CA ALA A 151 7.20 0.16 -6.86
C ALA A 151 6.37 0.65 -8.05
N TYR A 152 6.71 0.24 -9.27
CA TYR A 152 5.91 0.55 -10.47
C TYR A 152 4.45 0.13 -10.31
N CYS A 153 4.18 -1.10 -9.88
CA CYS A 153 2.80 -1.59 -9.71
C CYS A 153 2.03 -0.83 -8.63
N CYS A 154 2.68 -0.49 -7.51
CA CYS A 154 2.05 0.32 -6.45
C CYS A 154 1.73 1.74 -6.93
N VAL A 155 2.69 2.40 -7.59
CA VAL A 155 2.50 3.73 -8.16
C VAL A 155 1.39 3.71 -9.21
N ALA A 156 1.38 2.72 -10.09
CA ALA A 156 0.33 2.57 -11.10
C ALA A 156 -1.06 2.41 -10.48
N CYS A 157 -1.20 1.64 -9.40
CA CYS A 157 -2.47 1.53 -8.66
C CYS A 157 -2.96 2.89 -8.15
N GLU A 158 -2.10 3.62 -7.45
CA GLU A 158 -2.48 4.91 -6.86
C GLU A 158 -2.77 5.97 -7.94
N VAL A 159 -1.93 6.04 -8.97
CA VAL A 159 -2.13 6.95 -10.10
C VAL A 159 -3.44 6.64 -10.83
N LEU A 160 -3.80 5.36 -11.00
CA LEU A 160 -5.08 4.99 -11.60
C LEU A 160 -6.26 5.51 -10.77
N TYR A 161 -6.24 5.30 -9.45
CA TYR A 161 -7.34 5.72 -8.57
C TYR A 161 -7.49 7.25 -8.50
N ILE A 162 -6.37 7.97 -8.41
CA ILE A 162 -6.35 9.45 -8.47
C ILE A 162 -6.89 9.93 -9.82
N SER A 163 -6.48 9.31 -10.93
CA SER A 163 -6.93 9.68 -12.28
C SER A 163 -8.42 9.44 -12.47
N LEU A 164 -8.93 8.31 -11.99
CA LEU A 164 -10.37 8.04 -11.98
C LEU A 164 -11.14 9.07 -11.15
N PHE A 165 -10.63 9.44 -9.97
CA PHE A 165 -11.28 10.48 -9.17
C PHE A 165 -11.34 11.85 -9.86
N LEU A 166 -10.29 12.22 -10.61
CA LEU A 166 -10.25 13.46 -11.40
C LEU A 166 -11.19 13.43 -12.61
N LEU A 167 -11.34 12.27 -13.27
CA LEU A 167 -12.21 12.11 -14.44
C LEU A 167 -13.68 12.13 -14.09
N ALA A 168 -14.04 11.69 -12.88
CA ALA A 168 -15.44 11.70 -12.47
C ALA A 168 -15.96 13.13 -12.38
N GLN A 169 -16.99 13.46 -13.16
CA GLN A 169 -17.59 14.80 -13.14
C GLN A 169 -18.84 14.79 -12.25
N ASN A 170 -19.69 13.78 -12.39
CA ASN A 170 -20.91 13.60 -11.60
C ASN A 170 -20.81 12.41 -10.63
N GLU A 171 -21.50 12.49 -9.50
CA GLU A 171 -21.43 11.49 -8.41
C GLU A 171 -22.23 10.20 -8.67
N THR A 172 -22.60 9.91 -9.93
CA THR A 172 -23.40 8.73 -10.29
C THR A 172 -23.02 8.11 -11.64
N GLU A 173 -21.79 8.32 -12.09
CA GLU A 173 -21.37 7.89 -13.42
C GLU A 173 -21.06 6.39 -13.48
N LYS A 174 -21.31 5.77 -14.63
CA LYS A 174 -20.85 4.41 -14.89
C LYS A 174 -19.38 4.43 -15.28
N LEU A 175 -18.57 3.61 -14.62
CA LEU A 175 -17.12 3.52 -14.85
C LEU A 175 -16.78 3.31 -16.34
N MET A 176 -17.49 2.41 -17.02
CA MET A 176 -17.24 2.11 -18.43
C MET A 176 -17.50 3.30 -19.36
N ASP A 177 -18.48 4.14 -19.02
CA ASP A 177 -18.83 5.29 -19.85
C ASP A 177 -17.79 6.40 -19.69
N VAL A 178 -17.33 6.65 -18.46
CA VAL A 178 -16.24 7.61 -18.18
C VAL A 178 -14.93 7.17 -18.82
N LEU A 179 -14.60 5.87 -18.78
CA LEU A 179 -13.41 5.34 -19.44
C LEU A 179 -13.48 5.52 -20.97
N LYS A 180 -14.63 5.23 -21.60
CA LYS A 180 -14.82 5.42 -23.04
C LYS A 180 -14.74 6.89 -23.45
N ALA A 181 -15.41 7.77 -22.70
CA ALA A 181 -15.36 9.21 -22.94
C ALA A 181 -13.93 9.74 -22.83
N SER A 182 -13.21 9.35 -21.77
CA SER A 182 -11.83 9.75 -21.53
C SER A 182 -10.87 9.32 -22.65
N ILE A 183 -11.00 8.09 -23.15
CA ILE A 183 -10.21 7.59 -24.29
C ILE A 183 -10.51 8.39 -25.56
N THR A 184 -11.77 8.80 -25.77
CA THR A 184 -12.19 9.55 -26.95
C THR A 184 -11.71 11.01 -26.91
N GLU A 185 -11.72 11.63 -25.74
CA GLU A 185 -11.24 13.01 -25.54
C GLU A 185 -9.70 13.14 -25.64
N GLY A 186 -8.95 12.07 -25.39
CA GLY A 186 -7.49 12.07 -25.51
C GLY A 186 -6.76 12.99 -24.52
N SER A 187 -7.36 13.28 -23.35
CA SER A 187 -6.76 14.14 -22.34
C SER A 187 -5.51 13.52 -21.69
N LEU A 188 -4.64 14.34 -21.08
CA LEU A 188 -3.45 13.83 -20.37
C LEU A 188 -3.82 12.80 -19.28
N VAL A 189 -4.98 12.96 -18.64
CA VAL A 189 -5.46 12.03 -17.62
C VAL A 189 -5.84 10.67 -18.22
N SER A 190 -6.36 10.63 -19.46
CA SER A 190 -6.71 9.38 -20.13
C SER A 190 -5.46 8.54 -20.47
N VAL A 191 -4.38 9.21 -20.88
CA VAL A 191 -3.07 8.56 -21.08
C VAL A 191 -2.55 7.95 -19.79
N LEU A 192 -2.66 8.68 -18.66
CA LEU A 192 -2.26 8.17 -17.35
C LEU A 192 -3.06 6.93 -16.93
N VAL A 193 -4.37 6.91 -17.18
CA VAL A 193 -5.22 5.74 -16.94
C VAL A 193 -4.69 4.54 -17.72
N VAL A 194 -4.50 4.67 -19.05
CA VAL A 194 -4.04 3.56 -19.90
C VAL A 194 -2.68 3.01 -19.46
N LEU A 195 -1.72 3.89 -19.17
CA LEU A 195 -0.38 3.48 -18.71
C LEU A 195 -0.41 2.77 -17.34
N SER A 196 -1.38 3.12 -16.50
CA SER A 196 -1.50 2.59 -15.14
C SER A 196 -2.27 1.27 -15.07
N LEU A 197 -3.10 0.95 -16.07
CA LEU A 197 -3.91 -0.27 -16.10
C LEU A 197 -3.08 -1.56 -15.99
N PHE A 198 -1.93 -1.61 -16.66
CA PHE A 198 -1.08 -2.80 -16.65
C PHE A 198 -0.51 -3.08 -15.25
N GLY A 199 0.09 -2.07 -14.61
CA GLY A 199 0.60 -2.18 -13.25
C GLY A 199 -0.50 -2.49 -12.23
N TRP A 200 -1.67 -1.86 -12.39
CA TRP A 200 -2.84 -2.15 -11.56
C TRP A 200 -3.31 -3.60 -11.68
N ALA A 201 -3.43 -4.13 -12.90
CA ALA A 201 -3.89 -5.49 -13.14
C ALA A 201 -2.93 -6.52 -12.51
N ILE A 202 -1.62 -6.31 -12.67
CA ILE A 202 -0.61 -7.14 -12.02
C ILE A 202 -0.76 -7.07 -10.50
N LYS A 203 -0.95 -5.88 -9.93
CA LYS A 203 -1.12 -5.73 -8.48
C LYS A 203 -2.33 -6.49 -7.96
N GLN A 204 -3.48 -6.45 -8.65
CA GLN A 204 -4.66 -7.20 -8.24
C GLN A 204 -4.43 -8.72 -8.31
N LEU A 205 -3.78 -9.21 -9.36
CA LEU A 205 -3.41 -10.62 -9.48
C LEU A 205 -2.47 -11.05 -8.35
N VAL A 206 -1.48 -10.22 -8.02
CA VAL A 206 -0.55 -10.46 -6.91
C VAL A 206 -1.30 -10.49 -5.58
N ASN A 207 -2.26 -9.61 -5.33
CA ASN A 207 -3.05 -9.62 -4.09
C ASN A 207 -3.84 -10.94 -3.95
N ILE A 208 -4.41 -11.48 -5.04
CA ILE A 208 -5.08 -12.80 -5.03
C ILE A 208 -4.07 -13.92 -4.71
N ILE A 209 -2.93 -13.92 -5.40
CA ILE A 209 -1.88 -14.94 -5.20
C ILE A 209 -1.32 -14.88 -3.76
N GLN A 210 -1.13 -13.67 -3.24
CA GLN A 210 -0.68 -13.41 -1.88
C GLN A 210 -1.66 -14.00 -0.87
N MET A 211 -2.95 -13.74 -1.05
CA MET A 211 -3.98 -14.29 -0.18
C MET A 211 -3.96 -15.82 -0.18
N LYS A 212 -3.90 -16.47 -1.35
CA LYS A 212 -3.80 -17.93 -1.42
C LYS A 212 -2.53 -18.45 -0.72
N THR A 213 -1.38 -17.86 -1.03
CA THR A 213 -0.09 -18.28 -0.48
C THR A 213 -0.08 -18.15 1.06
N ALA A 214 -0.65 -17.07 1.59
CA ALA A 214 -0.79 -16.87 3.03
C ALA A 214 -1.74 -17.90 3.69
N ALA A 215 -2.84 -18.25 3.02
CA ALA A 215 -3.73 -19.32 3.48
C ALA A 215 -3.01 -20.67 3.56
N ASP A 216 -2.26 -21.02 2.50
CA ASP A 216 -1.49 -22.27 2.43
C ASP A 216 -0.48 -22.37 3.59
N VAL A 217 0.18 -21.26 3.95
CA VAL A 217 1.09 -21.19 5.10
C VAL A 217 0.37 -21.46 6.43
N CYS A 218 -0.81 -20.89 6.63
CA CYS A 218 -1.61 -21.15 7.84
C CYS A 218 -2.01 -22.62 7.93
N VAL A 219 -2.45 -23.23 6.83
CA VAL A 219 -2.82 -24.65 6.78
C VAL A 219 -1.61 -25.54 7.10
N LEU A 220 -0.44 -25.24 6.52
CA LEU A 220 0.80 -25.96 6.81
C LEU A 220 1.21 -25.81 8.29
N HIS A 221 1.02 -24.64 8.88
CA HIS A 221 1.26 -24.43 10.31
C HIS A 221 0.37 -25.34 11.17
N ASP A 222 -0.92 -25.46 10.84
CA ASP A 222 -1.86 -26.31 11.58
C ASP A 222 -1.55 -27.80 11.43
N ILE A 223 -1.14 -28.24 10.23
CA ILE A 223 -0.67 -29.62 9.99
C ILE A 223 0.54 -29.93 10.88
N ASN A 224 1.57 -29.08 10.83
CA ASN A 224 2.80 -29.25 11.61
C ASN A 224 2.57 -29.17 13.12
N LYS A 225 1.56 -28.41 13.57
CA LYS A 225 1.19 -28.32 14.99
C LYS A 225 0.58 -29.62 15.50
N LYS A 226 -0.22 -30.32 14.68
CA LYS A 226 -0.82 -31.62 15.03
C LYS A 226 0.20 -32.76 15.07
N GLU A 227 1.30 -32.64 14.35
CA GLU A 227 2.39 -33.64 14.33
C GLU A 227 3.38 -33.49 15.49
N ARG A 228 3.30 -32.41 16.29
CA ARG A 228 4.10 -32.27 17.51
C ARG A 228 3.41 -33.03 18.65
N PRO A 229 4.09 -34.00 19.30
CA PRO A 229 3.55 -34.77 20.42
C PRO A 229 3.24 -33.89 21.64
#